data_AF-A0AAU9W228-F1
#
_entry.id   AF-A0AAU9W228-F1
#
_cell.length_a   1.000
_cell.length_b   1.000
_cell.length_c   1.000
_cell.angle_alpha   90.00
_cell.angle_beta   90.00
_cell.angle_gamma   90.00
#
_symmetry.space_group_name_H-M   'P 1'
#
loop_
_entity.id
_entity.type
_entity.pdbx_description
1 polymer ?
#
loop_
_entity_poly.entity_id
_entity_poly.type
_entity_poly.pdbx_seq_one_letter_code
_entity_poly.pdbx_strand_id
1 'polypeptide(L)'
;MKSSGTVNNFNHGIEKRKLIYSTFVGDGDSSCFGRVNSKMIELYGDKYPVVKEECVGHVQKRLGTALRIYKRNIKMAGLKMLDGGKVDGRGRLTDNFVDRMQKYYGRAIRENTGDLHQMKNSVWAIYHHMIKDDSCTLEEQHKLCPKGEGTWCKFWKAPEEYKEDNRLPCVFIDELKPIFIRLTNDDLLKRCLHGQTQNRNESVNGQLWSRCPKKKFESFKFFFF
;
A
#
# COMPACT_ATOMS: atom_id res chain seq x y z
N MET A 1 -1.42 18.28 15.27
CA MET A 1 -2.82 18.78 15.20
C MET A 1 -3.86 17.72 14.79
N LYS A 2 -3.53 16.67 14.01
CA LYS A 2 -4.46 15.57 13.72
C LYS A 2 -4.61 14.54 14.86
N SER A 3 -3.57 14.33 15.64
CA SER A 3 -3.53 13.30 16.70
C SER A 3 -4.34 13.64 17.96
N SER A 4 -4.49 14.92 18.31
CA SER A 4 -5.29 15.35 19.48
C SER A 4 -6.79 15.17 19.25
N GLY A 5 -7.28 15.54 18.06
CA GLY A 5 -8.70 15.38 17.70
C GLY A 5 -9.14 13.92 17.65
N THR A 6 -8.29 13.02 17.13
CA THR A 6 -8.57 11.57 17.12
C THR A 6 -8.67 11.02 18.55
N VAL A 7 -7.76 11.41 19.45
CA VAL A 7 -7.77 10.97 20.85
C VAL A 7 -9.01 11.48 21.60
N ASN A 8 -9.41 12.74 21.38
CA ASN A 8 -10.58 13.30 22.08
C ASN A 8 -11.87 12.58 21.69
N ASN A 9 -12.06 12.26 20.41
CA ASN A 9 -13.24 11.51 19.96
C ASN A 9 -13.20 10.06 20.45
N PHE A 10 -12.01 9.47 20.50
CA PHE A 10 -11.80 8.14 21.04
C PHE A 10 -12.23 8.07 22.50
N ASN A 11 -11.73 8.99 23.33
CA ASN A 11 -12.11 9.13 24.74
C ASN A 11 -13.62 9.34 24.88
N HIS A 12 -14.20 10.23 24.07
CA HIS A 12 -15.64 10.49 24.10
C HIS A 12 -16.51 9.28 23.77
N GLY A 13 -16.11 8.47 22.78
CA GLY A 13 -16.82 7.26 22.39
C GLY A 13 -16.76 6.18 23.46
N ILE A 14 -15.64 6.06 24.16
CA ILE A 14 -15.50 5.15 25.30
C ILE A 14 -16.34 5.66 26.48
N GLU A 15 -16.13 6.90 26.91
CA GLU A 15 -16.78 7.45 28.10
C GLU A 15 -18.30 7.47 27.98
N LYS A 16 -18.84 7.85 26.82
CA LYS A 16 -20.29 8.00 26.63
C LYS A 16 -21.00 6.77 26.09
N ARG A 17 -20.30 5.93 25.32
CA ARG A 17 -20.94 4.82 24.58
C ARG A 17 -20.31 3.46 24.85
N LYS A 18 -19.30 3.38 25.72
CA LYS A 18 -18.59 2.15 26.10
C LYS A 18 -18.10 1.34 24.88
N LEU A 19 -17.66 2.05 23.82
CA LEU A 19 -17.20 1.42 22.59
C LEU A 19 -15.87 0.69 22.81
N ILE A 20 -15.77 -0.52 22.25
CA ILE A 20 -14.55 -1.33 22.23
C ILE A 20 -13.98 -1.30 20.81
N TYR A 21 -12.74 -0.85 20.68
CA TYR A 21 -12.04 -0.82 19.39
C TYR A 21 -11.19 -2.09 19.24
N SER A 22 -11.48 -2.89 18.22
CA SER A 22 -10.72 -4.12 17.92
C SER A 22 -9.62 -3.90 16.88
N THR A 23 -9.86 -2.99 15.92
CA THR A 23 -8.94 -2.75 14.80
C THR A 23 -8.68 -1.26 14.59
N PHE A 24 -7.41 -0.91 14.37
CA PHE A 24 -6.96 0.43 14.00
C PHE A 24 -6.34 0.39 12.60
N VAL A 25 -6.97 1.04 11.62
CA VAL A 25 -6.44 1.16 10.25
C VAL A 25 -5.70 2.49 10.10
N GLY A 26 -4.39 2.44 9.79
CA GLY A 26 -3.55 3.63 9.63
C GLY A 26 -2.97 3.83 8.22
N ASP A 27 -2.70 5.09 7.86
CA ASP A 27 -1.91 5.51 6.67
C ASP A 27 -0.42 5.73 7.03
N GLY A 28 0.15 4.85 7.87
CA GLY A 28 1.56 4.88 8.26
C GLY A 28 1.95 5.78 9.45
N ASP A 29 1.09 6.70 9.91
CA ASP A 29 1.33 7.51 11.12
C ASP A 29 1.00 6.69 12.38
N SER A 30 2.03 6.25 13.11
CA SER A 30 1.92 5.35 14.27
C SER A 30 1.59 6.07 15.59
N SER A 31 1.67 7.40 15.63
CA SER A 31 1.51 8.18 16.87
C SER A 31 0.10 8.07 17.47
N CYS A 32 -0.91 7.86 16.64
CA CYS A 32 -2.30 7.71 17.08
C CYS A 32 -2.60 6.29 17.60
N PHE A 33 -1.99 5.26 17.00
CA PHE A 33 -2.19 3.87 17.42
C PHE A 33 -1.74 3.66 18.86
N GLY A 34 -0.55 4.14 19.23
CA GLY A 34 -0.03 4.00 20.59
C GLY A 34 -0.99 4.57 21.64
N ARG A 35 -1.55 5.75 21.38
CA ARG A 35 -2.50 6.41 22.29
C ARG A 35 -3.82 5.65 22.41
N VAL A 36 -4.35 5.15 21.30
CA VAL A 36 -5.55 4.30 21.26
C VAL A 36 -5.33 3.00 22.04
N ASN A 37 -4.21 2.32 21.80
CA ASN A 37 -3.90 1.05 22.44
C ASN A 37 -3.71 1.22 23.96
N SER A 38 -2.91 2.21 24.39
CA SER A 38 -2.73 2.52 25.81
C SER A 38 -4.05 2.80 26.52
N LYS A 39 -4.96 3.54 25.88
CA LYS A 39 -6.26 3.86 26.47
C LYS A 39 -7.19 2.65 26.55
N MET A 40 -7.16 1.75 25.56
CA MET A 40 -7.92 0.48 25.63
C MET A 40 -7.43 -0.41 26.76
N ILE A 41 -6.11 -0.52 26.95
CA ILE A 41 -5.50 -1.29 28.03
C ILE A 41 -5.87 -0.68 29.39
N GLU A 42 -5.82 0.65 29.54
CA GLU A 42 -6.20 1.35 30.78
C GLU A 42 -7.64 1.01 31.21
N LEU A 43 -8.57 0.93 30.27
CA LEU A 43 -10.01 0.82 30.57
C LEU A 43 -10.53 -0.61 30.62
N TYR A 44 -9.97 -1.50 29.81
CA TYR A 44 -10.48 -2.86 29.63
C TYR A 44 -9.42 -3.95 29.89
N GLY A 45 -8.19 -3.56 30.26
CA GLY A 45 -7.05 -4.47 30.37
C GLY A 45 -6.70 -5.13 29.04
N ASP A 46 -5.98 -6.25 29.12
CA ASP A 46 -5.56 -7.01 27.93
C ASP A 46 -6.68 -7.85 27.30
N LYS A 47 -7.94 -7.68 27.76
CA LYS A 47 -9.09 -8.45 27.29
C LYS A 47 -9.47 -8.15 25.83
N TYR A 48 -9.19 -6.93 25.35
CA TYR A 48 -9.53 -6.49 24.00
C TYR A 48 -8.34 -5.80 23.32
N PRO A 49 -7.35 -6.57 22.81
CA PRO A 49 -6.19 -6.00 22.15
C PRO A 49 -6.58 -5.29 20.85
N VAL A 50 -5.98 -4.13 20.59
CA VAL A 50 -6.20 -3.39 19.34
C VAL A 50 -5.23 -3.88 18.27
N VAL A 51 -5.75 -4.46 17.19
CA VAL A 51 -4.95 -4.90 16.05
C VAL A 51 -4.67 -3.72 15.14
N LYS A 52 -3.39 -3.51 14.80
CA LYS A 52 -2.99 -2.48 13.83
C LYS A 52 -3.01 -3.03 12.41
N GLU A 53 -3.81 -2.40 11.56
CA GLU A 53 -3.84 -2.61 10.11
C GLU A 53 -3.31 -1.38 9.35
N GLU A 54 -2.88 -1.60 8.12
CA GLU A 54 -2.37 -0.59 7.21
C GLU A 54 -3.33 -0.46 6.04
N CYS A 55 -3.72 0.78 5.72
CA CYS A 55 -4.62 0.99 4.60
C CYS A 55 -3.95 0.60 3.27
N VAL A 56 -4.73 0.06 2.35
CA VAL A 56 -4.23 -0.38 1.03
C VAL A 56 -3.57 0.76 0.28
N GLY A 57 -4.11 1.98 0.39
CA GLY A 57 -3.55 3.17 -0.25
C GLY A 57 -2.13 3.49 0.24
N HIS A 58 -1.84 3.29 1.52
CA HIS A 58 -0.50 3.46 2.07
C HIS A 58 0.46 2.41 1.54
N VAL A 59 0.08 1.14 1.66
CA VAL A 59 0.91 0.02 1.20
C VAL A 59 1.19 0.16 -0.29
N GLN A 60 0.18 0.52 -1.10
CA GLN A 60 0.31 0.81 -2.53
C GLN A 60 1.41 1.85 -2.80
N LYS A 61 1.42 2.98 -2.08
CA LYS A 61 2.43 4.05 -2.25
C LYS A 61 3.85 3.56 -1.95
N ARG A 62 4.04 2.56 -1.07
CA ARG A 62 5.38 2.05 -0.72
C ARG A 62 6.15 1.54 -1.93
N LEU A 63 5.48 0.85 -2.88
CA LEU A 63 6.15 0.40 -4.11
C LEU A 63 6.64 1.56 -4.96
N GLY A 64 5.76 2.53 -5.24
CA GLY A 64 6.14 3.68 -6.05
C GLY A 64 7.22 4.54 -5.40
N THR A 65 7.19 4.71 -4.08
CA THR A 65 8.25 5.40 -3.34
C THR A 65 9.58 4.65 -3.42
N ALA A 66 9.58 3.33 -3.22
CA ALA A 66 10.78 2.52 -3.30
C ALA A 66 11.45 2.58 -4.69
N LEU A 67 10.67 2.47 -5.76
CA LEU A 67 11.17 2.54 -7.13
C LEU A 67 11.73 3.93 -7.47
N ARG A 68 11.06 5.00 -7.01
CA ARG A 68 11.57 6.38 -7.19
C ARG A 68 12.87 6.63 -6.42
N ILE A 69 12.97 6.10 -5.20
CA ILE A 69 14.21 6.19 -4.41
C ILE A 69 15.34 5.44 -5.12
N TYR A 70 15.11 4.22 -5.57
CA TYR A 70 16.09 3.45 -6.36
C TYR A 70 16.56 4.25 -7.58
N LYS A 71 15.61 4.69 -8.41
CA LYS A 71 15.88 5.49 -9.60
C LYS A 71 16.70 6.75 -9.30
N ARG A 72 16.33 7.47 -8.24
CA ARG A 72 17.03 8.68 -7.79
C ARG A 72 18.46 8.37 -7.35
N ASN A 73 18.66 7.31 -6.58
CA ASN A 73 19.98 6.94 -6.08
C ASN A 73 20.94 6.59 -7.22
N ILE A 74 20.49 5.81 -8.22
CA ILE A 74 21.29 5.50 -9.41
C ILE A 74 21.65 6.77 -10.19
N LYS A 75 20.69 7.69 -10.38
CA LYS A 75 20.95 8.97 -11.05
C LYS A 75 21.94 9.85 -10.28
N MET A 76 21.79 9.96 -8.96
CA MET A 76 22.68 10.76 -8.11
C MET A 76 24.11 10.22 -8.08
N ALA A 77 24.26 8.90 -8.13
CA ALA A 77 25.57 8.24 -8.17
C ALA A 77 26.23 8.31 -9.56
N GLY A 78 25.54 8.81 -10.60
CA GLY A 78 26.05 8.83 -11.97
C GLY A 78 26.25 7.43 -12.57
N LEU A 79 25.65 6.39 -11.97
CA LEU A 79 25.83 5.01 -12.38
C LEU A 79 25.01 4.70 -13.64
N LYS A 80 25.59 3.85 -14.49
CA LYS A 80 24.89 3.22 -15.62
C LYS A 80 24.39 1.84 -15.19
N MET A 81 23.32 1.39 -15.84
CA MET A 81 22.85 0.01 -15.72
C MET A 81 23.89 -0.95 -16.34
N LEU A 82 23.74 -2.25 -16.09
CA LEU A 82 24.67 -3.27 -16.60
C LEU A 82 24.83 -3.27 -18.13
N ASP A 83 23.79 -2.85 -18.87
CA ASP A 83 23.84 -2.69 -20.33
C ASP A 83 24.42 -1.35 -20.81
N GLY A 84 25.05 -0.59 -19.91
CA GLY A 84 25.57 0.75 -20.19
C GLY A 84 24.50 1.83 -20.38
N GLY A 85 23.22 1.46 -20.27
CA GLY A 85 22.08 2.35 -20.39
C GLY A 85 21.82 3.20 -19.15
N LYS A 86 20.92 4.18 -19.30
CA LYS A 86 20.40 4.97 -18.17
C LYS A 86 19.30 4.18 -17.44
N VAL A 87 19.15 4.44 -16.14
CA VAL A 87 18.06 3.86 -15.32
C VAL A 87 16.67 4.34 -15.74
N ASP A 88 16.60 5.50 -16.40
CA ASP A 88 15.36 6.17 -16.82
C ASP A 88 15.49 6.66 -18.28
N GLY A 89 14.37 6.89 -18.94
CA GLY A 89 14.26 7.20 -20.37
C GLY A 89 13.32 6.27 -21.11
N ARG A 90 13.29 6.40 -22.45
CA ARG A 90 12.43 5.56 -23.31
C ARG A 90 12.76 4.08 -23.10
N GLY A 91 11.74 3.27 -22.81
CA GLY A 91 11.89 1.84 -22.52
C GLY A 91 12.54 1.51 -21.16
N ARG A 92 12.64 2.48 -20.24
CA ARG A 92 13.26 2.31 -18.92
C ARG A 92 12.29 2.65 -17.79
N LEU A 93 12.79 2.73 -16.56
CA LEU A 93 12.01 2.97 -15.34
C LEU A 93 11.54 4.43 -15.24
N THR A 94 10.66 4.84 -16.16
CA THR A 94 10.02 6.16 -16.18
C THR A 94 9.03 6.33 -15.03
N ASP A 95 8.69 7.56 -14.68
CA ASP A 95 7.67 7.83 -13.64
C ASP A 95 6.31 7.22 -14.01
N ASN A 96 5.92 7.27 -15.30
CA ASN A 96 4.72 6.60 -15.79
C ASN A 96 4.79 5.09 -15.61
N PHE A 97 5.97 4.48 -15.80
CA PHE A 97 6.18 3.06 -15.57
C PHE A 97 6.01 2.73 -14.08
N VAL A 98 6.61 3.53 -13.21
CA VAL A 98 6.48 3.39 -11.75
C VAL A 98 5.02 3.54 -11.32
N ASP A 99 4.28 4.50 -11.85
CA ASP A 99 2.86 4.69 -11.55
C ASP A 99 2.03 3.49 -11.99
N ARG A 100 2.36 2.88 -13.13
CA ARG A 100 1.71 1.65 -13.60
C ARG A 100 1.99 0.47 -12.67
N MET A 101 3.24 0.26 -12.27
CA MET A 101 3.61 -0.75 -11.26
C MET A 101 2.86 -0.52 -9.94
N GLN A 102 2.83 0.72 -9.46
CA GLN A 102 2.11 1.12 -8.25
C GLN A 102 0.61 0.85 -8.36
N LYS A 103 -0.02 1.12 -9.51
CA LYS A 103 -1.45 0.81 -9.75
C LYS A 103 -1.71 -0.69 -9.70
N TYR A 104 -0.89 -1.48 -10.39
CA TYR A 104 -1.00 -2.94 -10.35
C TYR A 104 -0.81 -3.50 -8.94
N TYR A 105 0.11 -2.96 -8.16
CA TYR A 105 0.35 -3.42 -6.79
C TYR A 105 -0.85 -3.15 -5.88
N GLY A 106 -1.47 -1.96 -5.99
CA GLY A 106 -2.72 -1.69 -5.28
C GLY A 106 -3.86 -2.59 -5.72
N ARG A 107 -3.94 -2.91 -7.02
CA ARG A 107 -4.93 -3.84 -7.58
C ARG A 107 -4.74 -5.27 -7.03
N ALA A 108 -3.50 -5.78 -7.04
CA ALA A 108 -3.15 -7.09 -6.50
C ALA A 108 -3.53 -7.25 -5.02
N ILE A 109 -3.43 -6.18 -4.22
CA ILE A 109 -3.89 -6.22 -2.83
C ILE A 109 -5.43 -6.27 -2.75
N ARG A 110 -6.14 -5.39 -3.48
CA ARG A 110 -7.60 -5.31 -3.41
C ARG A 110 -8.30 -6.58 -3.92
N GLU A 111 -7.82 -7.14 -5.02
CA GLU A 111 -8.42 -8.32 -5.67
C GLU A 111 -8.22 -9.61 -4.87
N ASN A 112 -7.27 -9.64 -3.93
CA ASN A 112 -6.93 -10.83 -3.15
C ASN A 112 -7.10 -10.61 -1.65
N THR A 113 -8.11 -9.83 -1.29
CA THR A 113 -8.49 -9.60 0.11
C THR A 113 -8.81 -10.93 0.78
N GLY A 114 -8.24 -11.20 1.95
CA GLY A 114 -8.42 -12.45 2.69
C GLY A 114 -7.54 -13.62 2.23
N ASP A 115 -6.85 -13.53 1.09
CA ASP A 115 -5.95 -14.57 0.59
C ASP A 115 -4.51 -14.07 0.49
N LEU A 116 -3.70 -14.34 1.52
CA LEU A 116 -2.31 -13.93 1.57
C LEU A 116 -1.47 -14.59 0.47
N HIS A 117 -1.73 -15.87 0.18
CA HIS A 117 -0.94 -16.61 -0.81
C HIS A 117 -1.19 -16.06 -2.21
N GLN A 118 -2.45 -15.89 -2.59
CA GLN A 118 -2.81 -15.34 -3.88
C GLN A 118 -2.42 -13.86 -4.01
N MET A 119 -2.47 -13.09 -2.91
CA MET A 119 -1.94 -11.73 -2.89
C MET A 119 -0.44 -11.70 -3.21
N LYS A 120 0.37 -12.56 -2.58
CA LYS A 120 1.80 -12.68 -2.89
C LYS A 120 2.05 -13.07 -4.35
N ASN A 121 1.33 -14.07 -4.85
CA ASN A 121 1.43 -14.50 -6.24
C ASN A 121 1.07 -13.38 -7.20
N SER A 122 0.02 -12.62 -6.91
CA SER A 122 -0.42 -11.49 -7.73
C SER A 122 0.58 -10.34 -7.72
N VAL A 123 1.29 -10.11 -6.61
CA VAL A 123 2.38 -9.13 -6.55
C VAL A 123 3.59 -9.60 -7.38
N TRP A 124 3.97 -10.87 -7.26
CA TRP A 124 5.05 -11.46 -8.08
C TRP A 124 4.68 -11.52 -9.57
N ALA A 125 3.40 -11.66 -9.91
CA ALA A 125 2.92 -11.56 -11.28
C ALA A 125 3.28 -10.21 -11.91
N ILE A 126 3.25 -9.11 -11.14
CA ILE A 126 3.65 -7.78 -11.63
C ILE A 126 5.13 -7.77 -12.01
N TYR A 127 5.99 -8.33 -11.15
CA TYR A 127 7.43 -8.41 -11.38
C TYR A 127 7.74 -9.16 -12.68
N HIS A 128 7.22 -10.37 -12.84
CA HIS A 128 7.45 -11.19 -14.03
C HIS A 128 6.77 -10.62 -15.28
N HIS A 129 5.58 -10.04 -15.14
CA HIS A 129 4.87 -9.43 -16.27
C HIS A 129 5.60 -8.19 -16.80
N MET A 130 6.15 -7.35 -15.92
CA MET A 130 6.64 -6.02 -16.29
C MET A 130 8.15 -5.97 -16.59
N ILE A 131 8.92 -6.99 -16.24
CA ILE A 131 10.36 -7.08 -16.51
C ILE A 131 10.61 -8.26 -17.44
N LYS A 132 11.29 -8.02 -18.55
CA LYS A 132 11.67 -9.06 -19.50
C LYS A 132 12.76 -9.92 -18.90
N ASP A 133 12.59 -11.23 -19.01
CA ASP A 133 13.57 -12.24 -18.67
C ASP A 133 13.88 -13.04 -19.93
N ASP A 134 15.07 -12.83 -20.49
CA ASP A 134 15.51 -13.48 -21.72
C ASP A 134 15.79 -14.98 -21.51
N SER A 135 15.88 -15.44 -20.25
CA SER A 135 16.11 -16.85 -19.91
C SER A 135 14.82 -17.68 -19.80
N CYS A 136 13.66 -17.04 -19.85
CA CYS A 136 12.35 -17.67 -19.69
C CYS A 136 11.47 -17.45 -20.92
N THR A 137 10.60 -18.41 -21.21
CA THR A 137 9.56 -18.23 -22.23
C THR A 137 8.56 -17.14 -21.82
N LEU A 138 7.84 -16.59 -22.79
CA LEU A 138 6.81 -15.59 -22.51
C LEU A 138 5.69 -16.17 -21.63
N GLU A 139 5.32 -17.43 -21.86
CA GLU A 139 4.31 -18.11 -21.05
C GLU A 139 4.74 -18.23 -19.58
N GLU A 140 6.00 -18.59 -19.31
CA GLU A 140 6.55 -18.67 -17.96
C GLU A 140 6.57 -17.32 -17.26
N GLN A 141 6.88 -16.24 -17.99
CA GLN A 141 6.88 -14.88 -17.44
C GLN A 141 5.47 -14.37 -17.11
N HIS A 142 4.44 -14.98 -17.71
CA HIS A 142 3.04 -14.64 -17.48
C HIS A 142 2.29 -15.67 -16.62
N LYS A 143 2.95 -16.75 -16.15
CA LYS A 143 2.32 -17.87 -15.43
C LYS A 143 1.52 -17.48 -14.18
N LEU A 144 1.95 -16.44 -13.47
CA LEU A 144 1.29 -15.93 -12.27
C LEU A 144 0.21 -14.89 -12.56
N CYS A 145 0.11 -14.42 -13.81
CA CYS A 145 -0.95 -13.49 -14.18
C CYS A 145 -2.31 -14.20 -14.13
N PRO A 146 -3.39 -13.50 -13.76
CA PRO A 146 -4.72 -14.08 -13.80
C PRO A 146 -5.08 -14.53 -15.23
N LYS A 147 -5.84 -15.62 -15.34
CA LYS A 147 -6.39 -16.13 -16.61
C LYS A 147 -7.91 -15.88 -16.65
N GLY A 148 -8.49 -15.89 -17.84
CA GLY A 148 -9.93 -15.71 -18.06
C GLY A 148 -10.34 -14.30 -18.47
N GLU A 149 -11.65 -14.11 -18.65
CA GLU A 149 -12.26 -12.94 -19.31
C GLU A 149 -11.93 -11.59 -18.64
N GLY A 150 -11.77 -11.58 -17.31
CA GLY A 150 -11.42 -10.39 -16.53
C GLY A 150 -9.92 -10.10 -16.41
N THR A 151 -9.05 -10.88 -17.08
CA THR A 151 -7.60 -10.72 -16.90
C THR A 151 -7.12 -9.35 -17.34
N TRP A 152 -6.16 -8.79 -16.60
CA TRP A 152 -5.44 -7.59 -17.03
C TRP A 152 -4.23 -7.91 -17.90
N CYS A 153 -3.84 -9.18 -17.96
CA CYS A 153 -2.70 -9.65 -18.71
C CYS A 153 -3.06 -9.77 -20.19
N LYS A 154 -2.54 -8.84 -21.01
CA LYS A 154 -2.79 -8.84 -22.47
C LYS A 154 -2.37 -10.15 -23.15
N PHE A 155 -1.30 -10.79 -22.67
CA PHE A 155 -0.88 -12.10 -23.19
C PHE A 155 -1.98 -13.15 -23.01
N TRP A 156 -2.57 -13.27 -21.81
CA TRP A 156 -3.66 -14.23 -21.58
C TRP A 156 -5.00 -13.81 -22.19
N LYS A 157 -5.15 -12.56 -22.65
CA LYS A 157 -6.33 -12.13 -23.43
C LYS A 157 -6.31 -12.65 -24.85
N ALA A 158 -5.15 -12.55 -25.52
CA ALA A 158 -4.98 -12.96 -26.91
C ALA A 158 -3.52 -13.39 -27.13
N PRO A 159 -3.15 -14.65 -26.78
CA PRO A 159 -1.77 -15.12 -26.88
C PRO A 159 -1.21 -15.04 -28.30
N GLU A 160 -2.04 -15.35 -29.30
CA GLU A 160 -1.66 -15.39 -30.73
C GLU A 160 -1.42 -13.99 -31.32
N GLU A 161 -2.08 -12.97 -30.78
CA GLU A 161 -1.97 -11.57 -31.24
C GLU A 161 -1.02 -10.74 -30.36
N TYR A 162 -0.46 -11.34 -29.31
CA TYR A 162 0.32 -10.61 -28.33
C TYR A 162 1.62 -10.10 -28.92
N LYS A 163 1.74 -8.78 -29.01
CA LYS A 163 2.99 -8.08 -29.30
C LYS A 163 3.65 -7.69 -27.99
N GLU A 164 4.96 -7.88 -27.90
CA GLU A 164 5.73 -7.58 -26.69
C GLU A 164 5.47 -6.14 -26.24
N ASP A 165 4.85 -6.00 -25.06
CA ASP A 165 4.51 -4.69 -24.50
C ASP A 165 5.78 -3.99 -23.99
N ASN A 166 5.65 -2.71 -23.65
CA ASN A 166 6.67 -1.86 -23.02
C ASN A 166 7.03 -2.41 -21.63
N ARG A 167 7.84 -3.48 -21.60
CA ARG A 167 8.44 -4.11 -20.42
C ARG A 167 9.84 -3.54 -20.19
N LEU A 168 10.33 -3.64 -18.95
CA LEU A 168 11.71 -3.26 -18.63
C LEU A 168 12.68 -4.31 -19.15
N PRO A 169 13.88 -3.93 -19.61
CA PRO A 169 14.93 -4.87 -19.98
C PRO A 169 15.38 -5.75 -18.79
N CYS A 170 15.98 -6.90 -19.10
CA CYS A 170 16.44 -7.89 -18.12
C CYS A 170 17.43 -7.33 -17.07
N VAL A 171 18.15 -6.25 -17.37
CA VAL A 171 19.03 -5.57 -16.40
C VAL A 171 18.31 -5.06 -15.15
N PHE A 172 16.97 -4.97 -15.15
CA PHE A 172 16.18 -4.57 -13.98
C PHE A 172 15.75 -5.72 -13.08
N ILE A 173 16.02 -6.99 -13.45
CA ILE A 173 15.65 -8.18 -12.68
C ILE A 173 16.27 -8.07 -11.28
N ASP A 174 17.59 -8.15 -11.18
CA ASP A 174 18.28 -8.18 -9.90
C ASP A 174 18.19 -6.85 -9.14
N GLU A 175 18.06 -5.75 -9.87
CA GLU A 175 17.93 -4.41 -9.30
C GLU A 175 16.60 -4.21 -8.56
N LEU A 176 15.49 -4.73 -9.11
CA LEU A 176 14.14 -4.52 -8.56
C LEU A 176 13.68 -5.67 -7.66
N LYS A 177 14.26 -6.87 -7.80
CA LYS A 177 13.91 -8.05 -6.99
C LYS A 177 13.95 -7.80 -5.47
N PRO A 178 14.95 -7.12 -4.88
CA PRO A 178 14.97 -6.82 -3.44
C PRO A 178 13.78 -5.97 -2.98
N ILE A 179 13.30 -5.06 -3.85
CA ILE A 179 12.12 -4.23 -3.55
C ILE A 179 10.88 -5.10 -3.47
N PHE A 180 10.71 -6.04 -4.42
CA PHE A 180 9.58 -6.97 -4.43
C PHE A 180 9.63 -7.97 -3.28
N ILE A 181 10.81 -8.50 -2.91
CA ILE A 181 10.96 -9.36 -1.73
C ILE A 181 10.49 -8.62 -0.47
N ARG A 182 10.97 -7.40 -0.25
CA ARG A 182 10.58 -6.59 0.91
C ARG A 182 9.08 -6.28 0.93
N LEU A 183 8.50 -5.99 -0.23
CA LEU A 183 7.08 -5.62 -0.34
C LEU A 183 6.13 -6.81 -0.43
N THR A 184 6.64 -8.03 -0.56
CA THR A 184 5.87 -9.29 -0.45
C THR A 184 6.05 -9.97 0.91
N ASN A 185 6.70 -9.29 1.86
CA ASN A 185 6.85 -9.77 3.23
C ASN A 185 5.47 -10.01 3.89
N ASP A 186 5.33 -11.15 4.56
CA ASP A 186 4.07 -11.60 5.15
C ASP A 186 3.53 -10.61 6.18
N ASP A 187 4.37 -10.04 7.04
CA ASP A 187 3.93 -9.09 8.06
C ASP A 187 3.42 -7.79 7.44
N LEU A 188 3.98 -7.38 6.30
CA LEU A 188 3.45 -6.24 5.54
C LEU A 188 2.08 -6.55 4.95
N LEU A 189 1.96 -7.66 4.22
CA LEU A 189 0.73 -7.99 3.49
C LEU A 189 -0.41 -8.41 4.42
N LYS A 190 -0.12 -9.11 5.54
CA LYS A 190 -1.11 -9.42 6.59
C LYS A 190 -1.77 -8.15 7.14
N ARG A 191 -1.01 -7.05 7.26
CA ARG A 191 -1.55 -5.77 7.76
C ARG A 191 -2.51 -5.09 6.79
N CYS A 192 -2.53 -5.44 5.51
CA CYS A 192 -3.51 -4.94 4.55
C CYS A 192 -4.39 -6.05 3.95
N LEU A 193 -4.40 -7.24 4.57
CA LEU A 193 -5.08 -8.42 4.05
C LEU A 193 -6.59 -8.23 3.95
N HIS A 194 -7.18 -7.42 4.82
CA HIS A 194 -8.61 -7.10 4.83
C HIS A 194 -9.01 -5.99 3.86
N GLY A 195 -8.09 -5.49 3.02
CA GLY A 195 -8.42 -4.56 1.94
C GLY A 195 -8.88 -3.17 2.41
N GLN A 196 -8.70 -2.86 3.69
CA GLN A 196 -9.24 -1.64 4.31
C GLN A 196 -8.68 -0.37 3.68
N THR A 197 -9.56 0.63 3.51
CA THR A 197 -9.16 1.97 3.05
C THR A 197 -9.45 2.98 4.14
N GLN A 198 -8.59 3.99 4.28
CA GLN A 198 -8.88 5.13 5.14
C GLN A 198 -9.67 6.17 4.33
N ASN A 199 -10.88 5.83 3.88
CA ASN A 199 -11.75 6.84 3.27
C ASN A 199 -12.27 7.77 4.38
N ARG A 200 -11.86 9.04 4.33
CA ARG A 200 -12.36 10.07 5.26
C ARG A 200 -13.89 10.18 5.22
N ASN A 201 -14.52 9.85 4.09
CA ASN A 201 -15.97 9.90 3.95
C ASN A 201 -16.67 8.63 4.48
N GLU A 202 -15.97 7.54 4.79
CA GLU A 202 -16.59 6.31 5.28
C GLU A 202 -16.21 5.98 6.73
N SER A 203 -15.12 6.57 7.24
CA SER A 203 -14.83 6.44 8.67
C SER A 203 -15.94 7.09 9.50
N VAL A 204 -16.45 6.39 10.52
CA VAL A 204 -17.44 6.94 11.47
C VAL A 204 -16.98 8.29 12.01
N ASN A 205 -15.68 8.38 12.33
CA ASN A 205 -15.05 9.63 12.75
C ASN A 205 -15.15 10.70 11.66
N GLY A 206 -14.83 10.39 10.41
CA GLY A 206 -14.91 11.32 9.28
C GLY A 206 -16.33 11.78 8.94
N GLN A 207 -17.33 10.90 9.07
CA GLN A 207 -18.75 11.26 9.01
C GLN A 207 -19.14 12.20 10.16
N LEU A 208 -18.71 11.93 11.40
CA LEU A 208 -18.84 12.86 12.52
C LEU A 208 -18.17 14.21 12.23
N TRP A 209 -16.93 14.21 11.71
CA TRP A 209 -16.18 15.41 11.34
C TRP A 209 -16.86 16.24 10.25
N SER A 210 -17.56 15.59 9.31
CA SER A 210 -18.33 16.31 8.28
C SER A 210 -19.57 17.01 8.83
N ARG A 211 -20.10 16.49 9.96
CA ARG A 211 -21.28 17.04 10.66
C ARG A 211 -20.90 18.05 11.75
N CYS A 212 -19.64 18.10 12.19
CA CYS A 212 -19.14 19.10 13.14
C CYS A 212 -18.65 20.37 12.42
N PRO A 213 -19.24 21.57 12.67
CA PRO A 213 -18.82 22.80 12.01
C PRO A 213 -17.38 23.17 12.35
N LYS A 214 -16.55 23.45 11.33
CA LYS A 214 -15.14 23.86 11.48
C LYS A 214 -14.93 25.23 12.18
N LYS A 215 -16.00 25.91 12.64
CA LYS A 215 -15.98 27.30 13.13
C LYS A 215 -16.00 27.46 14.66
N LYS A 216 -15.71 26.42 15.46
CA LYS A 216 -15.36 26.63 16.87
C LYS A 216 -13.90 26.25 17.10
N PHE A 217 -13.03 27.27 16.99
CA PHE A 217 -11.81 27.28 17.79
C PHE A 217 -12.27 27.32 19.25
N GLU A 218 -12.11 26.22 19.98
CA GLU A 218 -12.05 26.32 21.43
C GLU A 218 -10.73 27.01 21.77
N SER A 219 -10.77 28.34 21.86
CA SER A 219 -9.79 29.05 22.65
C SER A 219 -9.88 28.49 24.07
N PHE A 220 -8.79 27.90 24.56
CA PHE A 220 -8.59 27.68 25.99
C PHE A 220 -8.96 28.97 26.72
N LYS A 221 -10.03 28.94 27.50
CA LYS A 221 -10.23 29.89 28.59
C LYS A 221 -10.56 29.06 29.83
N PHE A 222 -9.55 28.94 30.68
CA PHE A 222 -9.76 28.77 32.11
C PHE A 222 -10.79 29.81 32.56
N PHE A 223 -11.86 29.35 33.20
CA PHE A 223 -12.63 30.18 34.11
C PHE A 223 -12.74 29.41 35.41
N PHE A 224 -11.94 29.85 36.38
CA PHE A 224 -12.29 29.73 37.79
C PHE A 224 -13.50 30.64 38.03
N PHE A 225 -14.55 30.11 38.63
CA PHE A 225 -15.11 30.54 39.93
C PHE A 225 -15.94 29.40 40.50
#